data_AF-A0A1Q2YFN1-F1
#
_entry.id   AF-A0A1Q2YFN1-F1
#
_cell.length_a   1.000
_cell.length_b   1.000
_cell.length_c   1.000
_cell.angle_alpha   90.00
_cell.angle_beta   90.00
_cell.angle_gamma   90.00
#
_symmetry.space_group_name_H-M   'P 1'
#
loop_
_entity.id
_entity.type
_entity.pdbx_description
1 polymer ?
#
loop_
_entity_poly.entity_id
_entity_poly.type
_entity_poly.pdbx_seq_one_letter_code
_entity_poly.pdbx_strand_id
1 'polypeptide(L)'
;MIESWEWDRIQDNFFTENFWIKIRMNYKMFYPDMPDPISNLKSWKVNYRILKKDTQIPLNFTFEDLVFPYDLGSAYQNLVDSLGPIYTWLFPFGAPTGDGITYIKDKLEEDQLGLPFPPDGSNVDEEGSSTGNDDDNEFVMKNWSNYMGETLDDFGVDMDTEDYELDKKKQ
;
A
#
# COMPACT_ATOMS: atom_id res chain seq x y z
N MET A 1 -5.12 6.31 -12.89
CA MET A 1 -4.15 7.31 -12.37
C MET A 1 -3.19 6.60 -11.43
N ILE A 2 -2.07 7.21 -11.05
CA ILE A 2 -1.19 6.63 -10.01
C ILE A 2 -1.98 6.29 -8.72
N GLU A 3 -3.04 7.06 -8.46
CA GLU A 3 -3.98 6.92 -7.36
C GLU A 3 -4.68 5.57 -7.30
N SER A 4 -5.22 5.08 -8.42
CA SER A 4 -5.95 3.81 -8.44
C SER A 4 -5.02 2.63 -8.19
N TRP A 5 -3.76 2.72 -8.62
CA TRP A 5 -2.78 1.66 -8.42
C TRP A 5 -2.32 1.57 -6.97
N GLU A 6 -2.05 2.71 -6.32
CA GLU A 6 -1.73 2.75 -4.89
C GLU A 6 -2.92 2.30 -4.02
N TRP A 7 -4.14 2.66 -4.43
CA TRP A 7 -5.37 2.22 -3.76
C TRP A 7 -5.53 0.69 -3.82
N ASP A 8 -5.44 0.11 -5.01
CA ASP A 8 -5.55 -1.34 -5.21
C ASP A 8 -4.46 -2.07 -4.40
N ARG A 9 -3.21 -1.57 -4.43
CA ARG A 9 -2.09 -2.09 -3.64
C ARG A 9 -2.38 -2.11 -2.14
N ILE A 10 -2.91 -1.01 -1.59
CA ILE A 10 -3.26 -0.95 -0.16
C ILE A 10 -4.41 -1.89 0.13
N GLN A 11 -5.42 -1.98 -0.75
CA GLN A 11 -6.56 -2.86 -0.57
C GLN A 11 -6.15 -4.34 -0.45
N ASP A 12 -5.22 -4.77 -1.30
CA ASP A 12 -4.69 -6.13 -1.30
C ASP A 12 -3.91 -6.42 -0.01
N ASN A 13 -3.08 -5.47 0.42
CA ASN A 13 -2.23 -5.61 1.60
C ASN A 13 -2.95 -5.32 2.92
N PHE A 14 -4.13 -4.69 2.91
CA PHE A 14 -4.82 -4.19 4.11
C PHE A 14 -5.07 -5.28 5.16
N PHE A 15 -5.29 -6.52 4.74
CA PHE A 15 -5.58 -7.64 5.64
C PHE A 15 -4.35 -8.46 6.02
N THR A 16 -3.15 -8.03 5.61
CA THR A 16 -1.90 -8.66 6.04
C THR A 16 -1.47 -8.12 7.41
N GLU A 17 -0.86 -8.95 8.23
CA GLU A 17 -0.33 -8.50 9.53
C GLU A 17 0.85 -7.54 9.35
N ASN A 18 1.68 -7.77 8.32
CA ASN A 18 2.86 -6.98 8.02
C ASN A 18 2.53 -5.52 7.70
N PHE A 19 1.46 -5.26 6.94
CA PHE A 19 0.96 -3.92 6.69
C PHE A 19 0.68 -3.15 8.00
N TRP A 20 -0.02 -3.78 8.95
CA TRP A 20 -0.37 -3.17 10.24
C TRP A 20 0.80 -3.04 11.21
N ILE A 21 1.80 -3.90 11.09
CA ILE A 21 3.07 -3.76 11.82
C ILE A 21 3.80 -2.51 11.31
N LYS A 22 3.87 -2.32 9.98
CA LYS A 22 4.54 -1.17 9.36
C LYS A 22 3.86 0.14 9.70
N ILE A 23 2.52 0.20 9.61
CA ILE A 23 1.74 1.38 10.04
C ILE A 23 2.06 1.76 11.48
N ARG A 24 2.16 0.78 12.39
CA ARG A 24 2.51 1.05 13.79
C ARG A 24 3.92 1.57 13.95
N MET A 25 4.88 1.03 13.21
CA MET A 25 6.27 1.51 13.22
C MET A 25 6.32 2.96 12.74
N ASN A 26 5.67 3.27 11.63
CA ASN A 26 5.58 4.63 11.09
C ASN A 26 4.89 5.57 12.08
N TYR A 27 3.78 5.15 12.69
CA TYR A 27 3.08 5.95 13.68
C TYR A 27 3.96 6.28 14.89
N LYS A 28 4.71 5.30 15.42
CA LYS A 28 5.65 5.55 16.52
C LYS A 28 6.80 6.46 16.12
N MET A 29 7.18 6.48 14.85
CA MET A 29 8.20 7.40 14.34
C MET A 29 7.70 8.85 14.34
N PHE A 30 6.45 9.10 13.95
CA PHE A 30 5.85 10.45 13.94
C PHE A 30 5.32 10.90 15.31
N TYR A 31 4.80 9.97 16.11
CA TYR A 31 4.18 10.23 17.41
C TYR A 31 4.73 9.31 18.51
N PRO A 32 5.98 9.51 18.99
CA PRO A 32 6.63 8.61 19.94
C PRO A 32 5.92 8.49 21.30
N ASP A 33 5.27 9.58 21.74
CA ASP A 33 4.63 9.67 23.05
C ASP A 33 3.13 9.29 23.04
N MET A 34 2.54 9.04 21.86
CA MET A 34 1.13 8.66 21.75
C MET A 34 0.92 7.14 21.95
N PRO A 35 -0.23 6.73 22.50
CA PRO A 35 -0.61 5.32 22.55
C PRO A 35 -0.80 4.74 21.15
N ASP A 36 -0.76 3.41 21.03
CA ASP A 36 -0.93 2.74 19.75
C ASP A 36 -2.22 3.19 19.04
N PRO A 37 -2.17 3.59 17.76
CA PRO A 37 -3.29 4.21 17.06
C PRO A 37 -4.46 3.23 16.87
N ILE A 38 -4.13 1.94 16.76
CA ILE A 38 -5.07 0.85 16.46
C ILE A 38 -6.19 0.73 17.49
N SER A 39 -5.95 1.03 18.77
CA SER A 39 -6.99 0.91 19.80
C SER A 39 -8.11 1.94 19.66
N ASN A 40 -7.82 3.06 18.99
CA ASN A 40 -8.76 4.17 18.84
C ASN A 40 -9.46 4.19 17.48
N LEU A 41 -9.05 3.34 16.54
CA LEU A 41 -9.66 3.25 15.22
C LEU A 41 -11.11 2.80 15.31
N LYS A 42 -11.99 3.51 14.60
CA LYS A 42 -13.42 3.26 14.60
C LYS A 42 -13.98 3.33 13.20
N SER A 43 -14.75 2.31 12.86
CA SER A 43 -15.52 2.23 11.65
C SER A 43 -17.00 2.15 11.98
N TRP A 44 -17.79 2.70 11.08
CA TRP A 44 -19.22 2.46 11.02
C TRP A 44 -19.55 1.06 10.45
N LYS A 45 -18.60 0.44 9.75
CA LYS A 45 -18.68 -0.91 9.18
C LYS A 45 -17.98 -1.91 10.09
N VAL A 46 -18.57 -3.09 10.24
CA VAL A 46 -17.97 -4.19 10.98
C VAL A 46 -17.16 -5.05 10.01
N ASN A 47 -15.90 -5.34 10.35
CA ASN A 47 -15.10 -6.28 9.59
C ASN A 47 -15.67 -7.70 9.79
N TYR A 48 -16.19 -8.30 8.71
CA TYR A 48 -16.83 -9.62 8.75
C TYR A 48 -15.82 -10.77 8.59
N ARG A 49 -14.53 -10.50 8.38
CA ARG A 49 -13.51 -11.55 8.29
C ARG A 49 -13.26 -12.17 9.66
N ILE A 50 -13.15 -13.50 9.69
CA ILE A 50 -12.77 -14.25 10.88
C ILE A 50 -11.26 -14.07 11.07
N LEU A 51 -10.88 -13.14 11.94
CA LEU A 51 -9.49 -12.91 12.31
C LEU A 51 -9.06 -13.89 13.41
N LYS A 52 -7.77 -14.26 13.43
CA LYS A 52 -7.21 -15.03 14.56
C LYS A 52 -7.26 -14.15 15.82
N LYS A 53 -7.39 -14.80 16.99
CA LYS A 53 -7.59 -14.13 18.28
C LYS A 53 -6.49 -13.12 18.66
N ASP A 54 -5.27 -13.35 18.16
CA ASP A 54 -4.08 -12.54 18.47
C ASP A 54 -3.53 -11.81 17.22
N THR A 55 -4.39 -11.52 16.24
CA THR A 55 -3.99 -10.79 15.03
C THR A 55 -3.62 -9.34 15.35
N GLN A 56 -2.71 -8.81 14.53
CA GLN A 56 -2.28 -7.41 14.57
C GLN A 56 -3.23 -6.47 13.79
N ILE A 57 -4.31 -7.00 13.21
CA ILE A 57 -5.25 -6.31 12.33
C ILE A 57 -6.38 -5.70 13.17
N PRO A 58 -6.76 -4.42 12.95
CA PRO A 58 -7.88 -3.81 13.65
C PRO A 58 -9.22 -4.46 13.27
N LEU A 59 -10.00 -4.82 14.30
CA LEU A 59 -11.36 -5.35 14.14
C LEU A 59 -12.38 -4.26 13.77
N ASN A 60 -12.20 -3.06 14.33
CA ASN A 60 -13.13 -1.94 14.20
C ASN A 60 -12.65 -0.90 13.17
N PHE A 61 -11.85 -1.31 12.19
CA PHE A 61 -11.38 -0.44 11.13
C PHE A 61 -11.43 -1.20 9.81
N THR A 62 -11.99 -0.58 8.79
CA THR A 62 -12.11 -1.17 7.46
C THR A 62 -11.33 -0.35 6.45
N PHE A 63 -11.04 -0.96 5.31
CA PHE A 63 -10.30 -0.31 4.23
C PHE A 63 -10.98 1.00 3.78
N GLU A 64 -12.30 1.06 3.82
CA GLU A 64 -13.06 2.26 3.44
C GLU A 64 -12.91 3.43 4.42
N ASP A 65 -12.42 3.19 5.63
CA ASP A 65 -12.16 4.26 6.60
C ASP A 65 -10.76 4.89 6.40
N LEU A 66 -9.96 4.37 5.47
CA LEU A 66 -8.71 5.02 5.06
C LEU A 66 -9.01 6.26 4.23
N VAL A 67 -8.57 7.41 4.73
CA VAL A 67 -8.71 8.69 4.03
C VAL A 67 -7.61 8.80 2.97
N PHE A 68 -8.02 8.92 1.71
CA PHE A 68 -7.10 9.20 0.61
C PHE A 68 -6.94 10.72 0.47
N PRO A 69 -5.72 11.28 0.62
CA PRO A 69 -5.55 12.73 0.74
C PRO A 69 -5.79 13.49 -0.58
N TYR A 70 -5.93 12.79 -1.71
CA TYR A 70 -6.19 13.41 -3.01
C TYR A 70 -7.66 13.31 -3.43
N ASP A 71 -8.51 12.64 -2.64
CA ASP A 71 -9.96 12.73 -2.82
C ASP A 71 -10.44 13.98 -2.09
N LEU A 72 -10.92 15.00 -2.83
CA LEU A 72 -11.36 16.28 -2.27
C LEU A 72 -12.72 16.18 -1.54
N GLY A 73 -13.22 14.96 -1.31
CA GLY A 73 -14.47 14.69 -0.59
C GLY A 73 -15.74 14.98 -1.41
N SER A 74 -15.62 15.59 -2.59
CA SER A 74 -16.76 15.78 -3.51
C SER A 74 -16.41 15.43 -4.95
N ALA A 75 -17.28 14.63 -5.57
CA ALA A 75 -17.15 14.25 -6.98
C ALA A 75 -17.05 15.48 -7.91
N TYR A 76 -17.70 16.58 -7.54
CA TYR A 76 -17.63 17.83 -8.28
C TYR A 76 -16.22 18.42 -8.29
N GLN A 77 -15.56 18.49 -7.13
CA GLN A 77 -14.21 19.05 -7.03
C GLN A 77 -13.19 18.16 -7.74
N ASN A 78 -13.30 16.84 -7.60
CA ASN A 78 -12.43 15.89 -8.30
C ASN A 78 -12.58 16.01 -9.83
N LEU A 79 -13.80 16.19 -10.33
CA LEU A 79 -14.05 16.41 -11.76
C LEU A 79 -13.52 17.76 -12.25
N VAL A 80 -13.68 18.83 -11.46
CA VAL A 80 -13.13 20.15 -11.83
C VAL A 80 -11.61 20.15 -11.82
N ASP A 81 -10.98 19.42 -10.89
CA ASP A 81 -9.52 19.28 -10.86
C ASP A 81 -9.02 18.50 -12.09
N SER A 82 -9.71 17.40 -12.43
CA SER A 82 -9.34 16.51 -13.54
C SER A 82 -9.61 17.10 -14.94
N LEU A 83 -10.72 17.83 -15.11
CA LEU A 83 -11.21 18.29 -16.43
C LEU A 83 -11.13 19.82 -16.61
N GLY A 84 -10.77 20.55 -15.56
CA GLY A 84 -10.86 22.01 -15.52
C GLY A 84 -12.29 22.51 -15.26
N PRO A 85 -12.52 23.82 -15.44
CA PRO A 85 -13.85 24.42 -15.24
C PRO A 85 -14.94 23.73 -16.06
N ILE A 86 -16.17 23.65 -15.54
CA ILE A 86 -17.30 22.94 -16.20
C ILE A 86 -17.46 23.33 -17.68
N TYR A 87 -17.26 24.60 -18.02
CA TYR A 87 -17.43 25.10 -19.38
C TYR A 87 -16.39 24.56 -20.38
N THR A 88 -15.29 23.97 -19.93
CA THR A 88 -14.27 23.34 -20.79
C THR A 88 -14.47 21.84 -20.98
N TRP A 89 -15.42 21.19 -20.28
CA TRP A 89 -15.55 19.73 -20.29
C TRP A 89 -15.91 19.14 -21.66
N LEU A 90 -16.65 19.88 -22.48
CA LEU A 90 -17.01 19.46 -23.85
C LEU A 90 -16.00 19.94 -24.90
N PHE A 91 -14.94 20.63 -24.48
CA PHE A 91 -13.93 21.15 -25.38
C PHE A 91 -12.78 20.14 -25.52
N PRO A 92 -12.49 19.64 -26.73
CA PRO A 92 -11.46 18.61 -26.93
C PRO A 92 -10.03 19.09 -26.64
N PHE A 93 -9.83 20.40 -26.46
CA PHE A 93 -8.57 21.01 -26.04
C PHE A 93 -8.66 21.64 -24.64
N GLY A 94 -9.68 21.25 -23.87
CA GLY A 94 -9.73 21.56 -22.44
C GLY A 94 -8.57 20.90 -21.73
N ALA A 95 -8.04 21.58 -20.71
CA ALA A 95 -6.96 21.08 -19.88
C ALA A 95 -7.32 21.27 -18.40
N PRO A 96 -6.84 20.37 -17.52
CA PRO A 96 -6.92 20.58 -16.08
C PRO A 96 -6.17 21.86 -15.68
N THR A 97 -6.51 22.40 -14.51
CA THR A 97 -5.91 23.64 -14.01
C THR A 97 -4.53 23.40 -13.36
N GLY A 98 -4.26 22.16 -12.94
CA GLY A 98 -3.01 21.77 -12.29
C GLY A 98 -1.81 21.67 -13.26
N ASP A 99 -0.62 21.65 -12.68
CA ASP A 99 0.66 21.45 -13.38
C ASP A 99 0.99 19.96 -13.62
N GLY A 100 0.15 19.06 -13.10
CA GLY A 100 0.33 17.60 -13.17
C GLY A 100 1.42 17.04 -12.26
N ILE A 101 1.99 17.87 -11.37
CA ILE A 101 3.06 17.48 -10.42
C ILE A 101 2.64 17.82 -8.98
N THR A 102 1.88 18.90 -8.80
CA THR A 102 1.34 19.33 -7.52
C THR A 102 -0.16 19.11 -7.50
N TYR A 103 -0.63 18.45 -6.45
CA TYR A 103 -2.03 18.10 -6.27
C TYR A 103 -2.59 18.81 -5.05
N ILE A 104 -3.83 19.26 -5.15
CA ILE A 104 -4.57 19.80 -4.02
C ILE A 104 -4.87 18.62 -3.09
N LYS A 105 -4.44 18.73 -1.83
CA LYS A 105 -4.73 17.74 -0.82
C LYS A 105 -5.96 18.16 -0.04
N ASP A 106 -6.81 17.19 0.25
CA ASP A 106 -7.88 17.39 1.22
C ASP A 106 -7.28 17.69 2.60
N LYS A 107 -7.93 18.60 3.31
CA LYS A 107 -7.61 18.96 4.70
C LYS A 107 -8.55 18.27 5.68
N LEU A 108 -9.35 17.30 5.23
CA LEU A 108 -10.28 16.57 6.08
C LEU A 108 -9.60 16.10 7.37
N GLU A 109 -10.15 16.54 8.50
CA GLU A 109 -9.76 16.14 9.86
C GLU A 109 -10.17 14.68 10.18
N GLU A 110 -10.71 13.97 9.19
CA GLU A 110 -11.25 12.61 9.33
C GLU A 110 -10.17 11.53 9.22
N ASP A 111 -8.91 11.89 8.91
CA ASP A 111 -7.80 10.93 8.92
C ASP A 111 -7.52 10.44 10.35
N GLN A 112 -8.01 9.24 10.65
CA GLN A 112 -7.83 8.60 11.96
C GLN A 112 -6.39 8.12 12.21
N LEU A 113 -5.59 7.89 11.16
CA LEU A 113 -4.21 7.45 11.29
C LEU A 113 -3.27 8.63 11.51
N GLY A 114 -3.61 9.80 10.97
CA GLY A 114 -2.79 11.02 11.07
C GLY A 114 -1.39 10.83 10.49
N LEU A 115 -1.25 9.92 9.52
CA LEU A 115 0.01 9.55 8.88
C LEU A 115 0.09 10.18 7.49
N PRO A 116 1.29 10.58 7.02
CA PRO A 116 1.43 10.97 5.63
C PRO A 116 1.07 9.79 4.72
N PHE A 117 0.33 10.06 3.65
CA PHE A 117 0.03 9.04 2.65
C PHE A 117 1.25 8.76 1.76
N PRO A 118 1.53 7.49 1.41
CA PRO A 118 0.84 6.29 1.88
C PRO A 118 1.20 5.95 3.33
N PRO A 119 0.25 5.46 4.16
CA PRO A 119 0.44 5.32 5.61
C PRO A 119 1.51 4.28 6.00
N ASP A 120 1.78 3.33 5.11
CA ASP A 120 2.82 2.31 5.24
C ASP A 120 4.20 2.81 4.74
N GLY A 121 4.27 4.00 4.13
CA GLY A 121 5.49 4.56 3.56
C GLY A 121 5.78 4.02 2.15
N SER A 122 6.58 4.76 1.37
CA SER A 122 6.95 4.32 0.01
C SER A 122 7.67 2.98 0.04
N ASN A 123 7.20 2.02 -0.75
CA ASN A 123 7.85 0.72 -0.99
C ASN A 123 9.04 0.88 -1.96
N VAL A 124 9.92 1.84 -1.69
CA VAL A 124 11.26 1.74 -2.26
C VAL A 124 11.92 0.67 -1.41
N ASP A 125 12.22 -0.47 -2.02
CA ASP A 125 13.02 -1.50 -1.38
C ASP A 125 14.18 -0.79 -0.67
N GLU A 126 14.28 -0.96 0.65
CA GLU A 126 15.44 -0.48 1.39
C GLU A 126 16.66 -1.00 0.61
N GLU A 127 17.53 -0.10 0.12
CA GLU A 127 18.70 -0.39 -0.72
C GLU A 127 19.74 -1.33 -0.06
N GLY A 128 19.38 -2.02 1.03
CA GLY A 128 20.23 -2.92 1.80
C GLY A 128 19.80 -4.39 1.87
N SER A 129 18.65 -4.82 1.34
CA SER A 129 18.25 -6.25 1.41
C SER A 129 18.70 -7.11 0.21
N SER A 130 19.43 -6.53 -0.73
CA SER A 130 20.00 -7.23 -1.90
C SER A 130 21.50 -6.93 -2.08
N THR A 131 22.24 -6.63 -1.02
CA THR A 131 23.71 -6.72 -1.02
C THR A 131 24.16 -8.15 -0.70
N GLY A 132 23.65 -9.12 -1.48
CA GLY A 132 24.32 -10.40 -1.65
C GLY A 132 25.40 -10.20 -2.68
N ASN A 133 26.66 -10.31 -2.27
CA ASN A 133 27.83 -10.20 -3.15
C ASN A 133 27.59 -10.97 -4.47
N ASP A 134 27.93 -10.31 -5.58
CA ASP A 134 28.02 -10.88 -6.92
C ASP A 134 29.09 -11.99 -6.95
N ASP A 135 28.74 -13.16 -6.41
CA ASP A 135 29.60 -14.35 -6.38
C ASP A 135 28.74 -15.54 -6.81
N ASP A 136 28.68 -15.74 -8.13
CA ASP A 136 28.57 -17.00 -8.88
C ASP A 136 27.52 -18.07 -8.47
N ASN A 137 26.60 -17.77 -7.56
CA ASN A 137 25.52 -18.65 -7.18
C ASN A 137 24.26 -18.23 -7.94
N GLU A 138 23.91 -19.05 -8.92
CA GLU A 138 22.58 -19.17 -9.52
C GLU A 138 21.51 -18.85 -8.47
N PHE A 139 20.88 -17.68 -8.63
CA PHE A 139 19.92 -17.15 -7.68
C PHE A 139 18.85 -18.19 -7.44
N VAL A 140 18.82 -18.74 -6.24
CA VAL A 140 17.74 -19.60 -5.78
C VAL A 140 16.50 -18.70 -5.64
N MET A 141 15.79 -18.49 -6.75
CA MET A 141 14.47 -17.87 -6.81
C MET A 141 13.47 -18.57 -5.89
N LYS A 142 13.80 -19.77 -5.38
CA LYS A 142 12.94 -20.60 -4.54
C LYS A 142 12.43 -19.90 -3.27
N ASN A 143 13.15 -18.88 -2.77
CA ASN A 143 12.83 -18.18 -1.52
C ASN A 143 12.60 -16.67 -1.69
N TRP A 144 12.23 -16.19 -2.88
CA TRP A 144 11.85 -14.79 -3.00
C TRP A 144 10.61 -14.50 -2.15
N SER A 145 10.72 -13.50 -1.29
CA SER A 145 9.60 -12.93 -0.55
C SER A 145 9.68 -11.41 -0.65
N ASN A 146 8.52 -10.76 -0.79
CA ASN A 146 8.46 -9.32 -0.77
C ASN A 146 8.46 -8.78 0.67
N TYR A 147 8.59 -7.47 0.81
CA TYR A 147 8.58 -6.80 2.12
C TYR A 147 7.29 -7.04 2.92
N MET A 148 6.16 -7.30 2.23
CA MET A 148 4.88 -7.63 2.85
C MET A 148 4.76 -9.10 3.23
N GLY A 149 5.82 -9.90 3.03
CA GLY A 149 5.90 -11.31 3.38
C GLY A 149 5.21 -12.25 2.40
N GLU A 150 4.78 -11.74 1.25
CA GLU A 150 4.24 -12.55 0.16
C GLU A 150 5.37 -13.28 -0.56
N THR A 151 5.13 -14.51 -0.95
CA THR A 151 6.06 -15.40 -1.64
C THR A 151 5.66 -15.56 -3.11
N LEU A 152 6.53 -16.12 -3.95
CA LEU A 152 6.20 -16.43 -5.35
C LEU A 152 4.96 -17.33 -5.50
N ASP A 153 4.71 -18.21 -4.53
CA ASP A 153 3.53 -19.09 -4.48
C ASP A 153 2.23 -18.28 -4.36
N ASP A 154 2.26 -17.16 -3.63
CA ASP A 154 1.10 -16.26 -3.48
C ASP A 154 0.73 -15.57 -4.81
N PHE A 155 1.67 -15.50 -5.76
CA PHE A 155 1.44 -15.02 -7.13
C PHE A 155 1.07 -16.13 -8.13
N GLY A 156 0.88 -17.36 -7.65
CA GLY A 156 0.54 -18.51 -8.48
C GLY A 156 1.67 -18.96 -9.40
N VAL A 157 2.92 -18.61 -9.07
CA VAL A 157 4.10 -19.12 -9.75
C VAL A 157 4.35 -20.55 -9.26
N ASP A 158 4.29 -21.51 -10.17
CA ASP A 158 4.56 -22.90 -9.84
C ASP A 158 6.06 -23.11 -9.61
N MET A 159 6.42 -23.26 -8.34
CA MET A 159 7.80 -23.45 -7.88
C MET A 159 8.36 -24.83 -8.20
N ASP A 160 7.51 -25.78 -8.59
CA ASP A 160 7.88 -27.16 -8.90
C ASP A 160 8.15 -27.38 -10.41
N THR A 161 7.83 -26.40 -11.26
CA THR A 161 8.01 -26.49 -12.72
C THR A 161 9.49 -26.41 -13.15
N GLU A 162 10.34 -25.73 -12.38
CA GLU A 162 11.73 -25.40 -12.73
C GLU A 162 12.73 -26.05 -11.75
N ASP A 163 12.52 -27.31 -11.31
CA ASP A 163 13.58 -28.08 -10.64
C ASP A 163 14.61 -28.51 -11.70
N TYR A 164 15.54 -27.61 -12.07
CA TYR A 164 16.69 -27.95 -12.89
C TYR A 164 17.50 -29.04 -12.18
N GLU A 165 17.62 -30.21 -12.81
CA GLU A 165 18.42 -31.32 -12.30
C GLU A 165 19.83 -30.84 -12.00
N LEU A 166 20.19 -30.75 -10.71
CA LEU A 166 21.55 -30.49 -10.27
C LEU A 166 22.44 -31.59 -10.84
N ASP A 167 23.19 -31.23 -11.88
CA ASP A 167 24.07 -32.12 -12.60
C ASP A 167 25.09 -32.70 -11.60
N LYS A 168 24.85 -33.96 -11.20
CA LYS A 168 25.73 -34.68 -10.28
C LYS A 168 27.10 -34.77 -10.92
N LYS A 169 28.02 -33.90 -10.52
CA LYS A 169 29.44 -34.04 -10.83
C LYS A 169 29.87 -35.46 -10.44
N LYS A 170 30.12 -36.28 -11.47
CA LYS A 170 30.70 -37.62 -11.35
C LYS A 170 32.02 -37.51 -10.59
N GLN A 171 32.14 -38.29 -9.51
CA GLN A 171 33.41 -38.62 -8.88
C GLN A 171 34.30 -39.43 -9.83
#